data_AF-J3A8X5-F1
#
_entry.id   AF-J3A8X5-F1
#
_cell.length_a   1.000
_cell.length_b   1.000
_cell.length_c   1.000
_cell.angle_alpha   90.00
_cell.angle_beta   90.00
_cell.angle_gamma   90.00
#
_symmetry.space_group_name_H-M   'P 1'
#
loop_
_entity.id
_entity.type
_entity.pdbx_description
1 polymer ?
#
loop_
_entity_poly.entity_id
_entity_poly.type
_entity_poly.pdbx_seq_one_letter_code
_entity_poly.pdbx_strand_id
1 'polypeptide(L)'
;MDRRIAAQTLATQLFTTEEAVDNTLVLMGELISAMPRARLQARVAATVGQAAVDHVLEAASALADVRRSLVAAHGALNDAKDEIGLRRVTMVGMGDKSNVDGPRGQASHLHEVKSA
;
A
#
# COMPACT_ATOMS: atom_id res chain seq x y z
N MET A 1 -5.44 -18.82 25.60
CA MET A 1 -4.89 -17.60 24.95
C MET A 1 -5.89 -16.48 25.14
N ASP A 2 -5.45 -15.30 25.61
CA ASP A 2 -6.33 -14.13 25.74
C ASP A 2 -6.71 -13.61 24.35
N ARG A 3 -8.01 -13.40 24.09
CA ARG A 3 -8.53 -12.85 22.84
C ARG A 3 -7.86 -11.52 22.47
N ARG A 4 -7.45 -10.71 23.45
CA ARG A 4 -6.71 -9.47 23.22
C ARG A 4 -5.32 -9.74 22.66
N ILE A 5 -4.61 -10.74 23.18
CA ILE A 5 -3.28 -11.12 22.68
C ILE A 5 -3.40 -11.63 21.25
N ALA A 6 -4.38 -12.49 20.96
CA ALA A 6 -4.63 -12.99 19.61
C ALA A 6 -4.93 -11.86 18.61
N ALA A 7 -5.78 -10.90 19.00
CA ALA A 7 -6.11 -9.73 18.17
C ALA A 7 -4.87 -8.86 17.91
N GLN A 8 -4.06 -8.58 18.94
CA GLN A 8 -2.83 -7.80 18.77
C GLN A 8 -1.82 -8.50 17.87
N THR A 9 -1.63 -9.82 18.01
CA THR A 9 -0.74 -10.59 17.14
C THR A 9 -1.19 -10.51 15.68
N LEU A 10 -2.49 -10.68 15.42
CA LEU A 10 -3.04 -10.61 14.07
C LEU A 10 -2.90 -9.21 13.48
N ALA A 11 -3.15 -8.16 14.26
CA ALA A 11 -2.94 -6.78 13.82
C ALA A 11 -1.49 -6.54 13.40
N THR A 12 -0.52 -6.93 14.25
CA THR A 12 0.91 -6.79 13.93
C THR A 12 1.26 -7.52 12.62
N GLN A 13 0.79 -8.75 12.44
CA GLN A 13 1.03 -9.52 11.21
C GLN A 13 0.44 -8.84 9.97
N LEU A 14 -0.77 -8.30 10.08
CA LEU A 14 -1.42 -7.59 8.98
C LEU A 14 -0.62 -6.34 8.58
N PHE A 15 -0.23 -5.51 9.56
CA PHE A 15 0.57 -4.31 9.29
C PHE A 15 1.92 -4.63 8.64
N THR A 16 2.64 -5.64 9.15
CA THR A 16 3.90 -6.08 8.51
C THR A 16 3.66 -6.57 7.08
N THR A 17 2.52 -7.21 6.81
CA THR A 17 2.18 -7.68 5.46
C THR A 17 1.85 -6.50 4.53
N GLU A 18 1.06 -5.53 4.99
CA GLU A 18 0.76 -4.30 4.25
C GLU A 18 2.04 -3.53 3.89
N GLU A 19 2.95 -3.37 4.85
CA GLU A 19 4.25 -2.71 4.64
C GLU A 19 5.12 -3.47 3.62
N ALA A 20 5.18 -4.80 3.71
CA ALA A 20 5.93 -5.61 2.76
C ALA A 20 5.38 -5.50 1.32
N VAL A 21 4.06 -5.44 1.16
CA VAL A 21 3.43 -5.22 -0.16
C VAL A 21 3.74 -3.84 -0.70
N ASP A 22 3.69 -2.79 0.14
CA ASP A 22 4.03 -1.43 -0.27
C ASP A 22 5.51 -1.32 -0.70
N ASN A 23 6.43 -1.94 0.04
CA ASN A 23 7.84 -2.03 -0.34
C ASN A 23 8.03 -2.78 -1.66
N THR A 24 7.26 -3.85 -1.89
CA THR A 24 7.31 -4.61 -3.15
C THR A 24 6.83 -3.77 -4.34
N LEU A 25 5.79 -2.94 -4.16
CA LEU A 25 5.33 -2.02 -5.19
C LEU A 25 6.39 -0.98 -5.57
N VAL A 26 7.20 -0.51 -4.61
CA VAL A 26 8.35 0.36 -4.88
C VAL A 26 9.36 -0.34 -5.80
N LEU A 27 9.78 -1.55 -5.43
CA LEU A 27 10.72 -2.35 -6.23
C LEU A 27 10.19 -2.66 -7.63
N MET A 28 8.88 -2.90 -7.77
CA MET A 28 8.25 -3.09 -9.07
C MET A 28 8.33 -1.83 -9.94
N GLY A 29 8.10 -0.64 -9.36
CA GLY A 29 8.26 0.63 -10.07
C GLY A 29 9.69 0.84 -10.57
N GLU A 30 10.68 0.50 -9.75
CA GLU A 30 12.09 0.55 -10.13
C GLU A 30 12.37 -0.38 -11.32
N LEU A 31 11.91 -1.63 -11.26
CA LEU A 31 12.07 -2.62 -12.32
C LEU A 31 11.40 -2.17 -13.63
N ILE A 32 10.15 -1.72 -13.57
CA ILE A 32 9.39 -1.20 -14.72
C ILE A 32 10.16 -0.08 -15.41
N SER A 33 10.79 0.82 -14.65
CA SER A 33 11.57 1.93 -15.21
C SER A 33 12.93 1.49 -15.78
N ALA A 34 13.54 0.45 -15.20
CA ALA A 34 14.86 -0.04 -15.59
C ALA A 34 14.84 -0.73 -16.96
N MET A 35 13.76 -1.44 -17.30
CA MET A 35 13.63 -2.18 -18.56
C MET A 35 13.72 -1.29 -19.82
N PRO A 36 12.91 -0.23 -19.99
CA PRO A 36 13.05 0.66 -21.15
C PRO A 36 14.36 1.44 -21.12
N ARG A 37 14.92 1.76 -19.94
CA ARG A 37 16.24 2.41 -19.83
C ARG A 37 17.35 1.52 -20.36
N ALA A 38 17.39 0.25 -19.95
CA ALA A 38 18.36 -0.73 -20.44
C ALA A 38 18.25 -0.92 -21.96
N ARG A 39 17.02 -0.99 -22.48
CA ARG A 39 16.75 -1.07 -23.93
C ARG A 39 17.32 0.13 -24.69
N LEU A 40 17.10 1.34 -24.18
CA LEU A 40 17.63 2.58 -24.78
C LEU A 40 19.16 2.62 -24.75
N GLN A 41 19.77 2.25 -23.62
CA GLN A 41 21.23 2.16 -23.47
C GLN A 41 21.85 1.16 -24.44
N ALA A 42 21.19 0.03 -24.66
CA ALA A 42 21.61 -1.00 -25.62
C ALA A 42 21.37 -0.61 -27.09
N ARG A 43 20.66 0.48 -27.37
CA ARG A 43 20.32 0.97 -28.73
C ARG A 43 19.63 -0.09 -29.60
N VAL A 44 18.78 -0.91 -28.99
CA VAL A 44 18.00 -1.94 -29.68
C VAL A 44 16.55 -1.52 -29.91
N ALA A 45 15.85 -2.22 -30.80
CA ALA A 45 14.47 -1.91 -31.18
C ALA A 45 13.49 -1.96 -29.98
N ALA A 46 12.41 -1.18 -30.04
CA ALA A 46 11.39 -1.10 -28.99
C ALA A 46 10.70 -2.43 -28.68
N THR A 47 10.60 -3.31 -29.67
CA THR A 47 9.99 -4.64 -29.53
C THR A 47 10.86 -5.63 -28.74
N VAL A 48 12.16 -5.34 -28.57
CA VAL A 48 13.07 -6.22 -27.82
C VAL A 48 12.70 -6.17 -26.34
N GLY A 49 12.31 -7.32 -25.80
CA GLY A 49 11.91 -7.49 -24.40
C GLY A 49 10.48 -7.03 -24.07
N GLN A 50 9.66 -6.68 -25.06
CA GLN A 50 8.29 -6.17 -24.83
C GLN A 50 7.44 -7.16 -24.00
N ALA A 51 7.46 -8.45 -24.33
CA ALA A 51 6.70 -9.46 -23.57
C ALA A 51 7.11 -9.52 -22.08
N ALA A 52 8.38 -9.29 -21.77
CA ALA A 52 8.82 -9.21 -20.37
C ALA A 52 8.26 -7.96 -19.68
N VAL A 53 8.21 -6.81 -20.37
CA VAL A 53 7.58 -5.59 -19.85
C VAL A 53 6.10 -5.83 -19.57
N ASP A 54 5.40 -6.51 -20.48
CA ASP A 54 3.98 -6.84 -20.33
C ASP A 54 3.74 -7.70 -19.08
N HIS A 55 4.53 -8.76 -18.86
CA HIS A 55 4.43 -9.59 -17.66
C HIS A 55 4.76 -8.84 -16.36
N VAL A 56 5.74 -7.95 -16.38
CA VAL A 56 6.09 -7.13 -15.20
C VAL A 56 4.97 -6.15 -14.86
N LEU A 57 4.33 -5.55 -15.86
CA LEU A 57 3.18 -4.65 -15.66
C LEU A 57 1.95 -5.41 -15.15
N GLU A 58 1.69 -6.61 -15.68
CA GLU A 58 0.63 -7.50 -15.19
C GLU A 58 0.85 -7.87 -13.70
N ALA A 59 2.07 -8.25 -13.33
CA ALA A 59 2.43 -8.55 -11.95
C ALA A 59 2.27 -7.34 -11.03
N ALA A 60 2.63 -6.13 -11.48
CA ALA A 60 2.46 -4.90 -10.71
C ALA A 60 0.97 -4.57 -10.50
N SER A 61 0.12 -4.81 -11.50
CA SER A 61 -1.33 -4.66 -11.36
C SER A 61 -1.90 -5.63 -10.33
N ALA A 62 -1.48 -6.90 -10.37
CA ALA A 62 -1.91 -7.89 -9.38
C ALA A 62 -1.50 -7.51 -7.94
N LEU A 63 -0.30 -6.94 -7.74
CA LEU A 63 0.13 -6.43 -6.44
C LEU A 63 -0.73 -5.26 -5.93
N ALA A 64 -1.19 -4.39 -6.83
CA ALA A 64 -2.13 -3.32 -6.45
C ALA A 64 -3.47 -3.88 -5.95
N ASP A 65 -3.95 -4.98 -6.54
CA ASP A 65 -5.15 -5.66 -6.08
C ASP A 65 -4.93 -6.36 -4.73
N VAL A 66 -3.77 -7.02 -4.53
CA VAL A 66 -3.39 -7.58 -3.23
C VAL A 66 -3.42 -6.51 -2.14
N ARG A 67 -2.84 -5.34 -2.38
CA ARG A 67 -2.88 -4.21 -1.45
C ARG A 67 -4.31 -3.81 -1.10
N ARG A 68 -5.19 -3.70 -2.09
CA ARG A 68 -6.61 -3.35 -1.89
C ARG A 68 -7.32 -4.39 -1.02
N SER A 69 -7.05 -5.68 -1.26
CA SER A 69 -7.61 -6.77 -0.45
C SER A 69 -7.11 -6.75 0.99
N LEU A 70 -5.84 -6.42 1.25
CA LEU A 70 -5.31 -6.29 2.61
C LEU A 70 -5.96 -5.13 3.37
N VAL A 71 -6.12 -3.97 2.74
CA VAL A 71 -6.83 -2.82 3.34
C VAL A 71 -8.29 -3.17 3.65
N ALA A 72 -8.96 -3.92 2.77
CA ALA A 72 -10.31 -4.41 3.03
C ALA A 72 -10.36 -5.40 4.21
N ALA A 73 -9.39 -6.32 4.29
CA ALA A 73 -9.24 -7.25 5.41
C ALA A 73 -8.99 -6.52 6.73
N HIS A 74 -8.20 -5.45 6.72
CA HIS A 74 -8.01 -4.56 7.87
C HIS A 74 -9.34 -3.98 8.36
N GLY A 75 -10.15 -3.43 7.46
CA GLY A 75 -11.48 -2.91 7.78
C GLY A 75 -12.37 -3.97 8.42
N ALA A 76 -12.46 -5.15 7.79
CA ALA A 76 -13.25 -6.27 8.31
C ALA A 76 -12.78 -6.76 9.69
N LEU A 77 -11.46 -6.79 9.94
CA LEU A 77 -10.91 -7.15 11.26
C LEU A 77 -11.18 -6.08 12.32
N ASN A 78 -11.23 -4.80 11.93
CA ASN A 78 -11.63 -3.74 12.83
C ASN A 78 -13.11 -3.87 13.25
N ASP A 79 -13.98 -4.29 12.34
CA ASP A 79 -15.40 -4.56 12.65
C ASP A 79 -15.54 -5.81 13.55
N ALA A 80 -14.82 -6.89 13.22
CA ALA A 80 -14.84 -8.14 13.99
C ALA A 80 -14.38 -7.95 15.46
N LYS A 81 -13.49 -6.97 15.74
CA LYS A 81 -13.05 -6.69 17.12
C LYS A 81 -14.23 -6.28 18.01
N ASP A 82 -15.23 -5.62 17.46
CA ASP A 82 -16.39 -5.12 18.20
C ASP A 82 -17.30 -6.27 18.61
N GLU A 83 -17.46 -7.26 17.72
CA GLU A 83 -18.22 -8.49 17.96
C GLU A 83 -17.64 -9.32 19.11
N ILE A 84 -16.31 -9.32 19.27
CA ILE A 84 -15.63 -10.06 20.35
C ILE A 84 -15.40 -9.24 21.63
N GLY A 85 -16.03 -8.06 21.74
CA GLY A 85 -15.98 -7.22 22.93
C GLY A 85 -14.66 -6.46 23.13
N LEU A 86 -13.89 -6.26 22.05
CA LEU A 86 -12.62 -5.50 22.05
C LEU A 86 -12.78 -4.08 21.49
N ARG A 87 -13.99 -3.54 21.45
CA ARG A 87 -14.28 -2.19 20.91
C ARG A 87 -13.43 -1.05 21.47
N ARG A 88 -13.06 -1.11 22.75
CA ARG A 88 -12.16 -0.13 23.40
C ARG A 88 -10.67 -0.38 23.15
N VAL A 89 -10.33 -1.42 22.40
CA VAL A 89 -8.96 -1.75 22.03
C VAL A 89 -8.70 -1.18 20.64
N THR A 90 -7.75 -0.26 20.56
CA THR A 90 -7.19 0.17 19.29
C THR A 90 -6.17 -0.86 18.84
N MET A 91 -6.39 -1.43 17.66
CA MET A 91 -5.41 -2.28 17.00
C MET A 91 -4.33 -1.37 16.41
N VAL A 92 -3.36 -1.00 17.24
CA VAL A 92 -2.23 -0.16 16.81
C VAL A 92 -1.16 -1.08 16.23
N GLY A 93 -0.84 -0.88 14.95
CA GLY A 93 0.34 -1.46 14.32
C GLY A 93 1.61 -0.80 14.84
N MET A 94 2.75 -1.49 14.77
CA MET A 94 4.03 -0.93 15.11
C MET A 94 4.37 0.22 14.15
N GLY A 95 3.97 1.43 14.53
CA GLY A 95 4.04 2.64 13.73
C GLY A 95 3.21 3.68 14.46
N ASP A 96 3.90 4.62 15.10
CA ASP A 96 3.31 5.70 15.89
C ASP A 96 2.29 6.48 15.05
N LYS A 97 1.02 6.08 15.13
CA LYS A 97 -0.11 6.97 14.82
C LYS A 97 -0.34 7.83 16.06
N SER A 98 0.63 8.68 16.37
CA SER A 98 0.39 9.84 17.21
C SER A 98 -0.56 10.76 16.45
N ASN A 99 -1.86 10.53 16.69
CA ASN A 99 -2.95 11.46 16.45
C ASN A 99 -3.08 11.99 15.00
N VAL A 100 -3.72 11.20 14.12
CA VAL A 100 -4.38 11.75 12.93
C VAL A 100 -5.89 11.54 13.07
N ASP A 101 -6.45 12.07 14.16
CA ASP A 101 -7.89 12.32 14.27
C ASP A 101 -8.10 13.82 14.56
N GLY A 102 -7.56 14.64 13.67
CA GLY A 102 -7.92 16.05 13.52
C GLY A 102 -8.87 16.20 12.32
N PRO A 103 -9.81 17.16 12.33
CA PRO A 103 -10.72 17.33 11.21
C PRO A 103 -9.91 17.54 9.93
N ARG A 104 -10.18 16.75 8.89
CA ARG A 104 -9.73 17.03 7.52
C ARG A 104 -10.44 18.30 7.03
N GLY A 105 -9.99 19.44 7.52
CA GLY A 105 -10.45 20.76 7.15
C GLY A 105 -9.24 21.62 6.84
N GLN A 106 -9.18 22.10 5.60
CA GLN A 106 -8.29 23.14 5.08
C GLN A 106 -6.87 22.70 4.69
N ALA A 107 -6.77 21.94 3.59
CA ALA A 107 -5.69 22.17 2.63
C ALA A 107 -6.07 23.37 1.74
N SER A 108 -6.02 24.57 2.33
CA SER A 108 -6.08 25.83 1.59
C SER A 108 -4.68 26.17 1.08
N HIS A 109 -4.24 25.52 0.00
CA HIS A 109 -3.08 25.98 -0.79
C HIS A 109 -3.20 25.53 -2.25
N LEU A 110 -4.30 25.91 -2.89
CA LEU A 110 -4.34 26.13 -4.34
C LEU A 110 -4.56 27.62 -4.53
N HIS A 111 -3.47 28.35 -4.73
CA HIS A 111 -3.55 29.75 -5.10
C HIS A 111 -3.91 29.81 -6.59
N GLU A 112 -5.14 30.20 -6.92
CA GLU A 112 -5.49 30.58 -8.29
C GLU A 112 -4.57 31.70 -8.74
N VAL A 113 -3.81 31.44 -9.81
CA VAL A 113 -3.01 32.45 -10.50
C VAL A 113 -3.98 33.23 -11.38
N LYS A 114 -4.34 34.46 -10.96
CA LYS A 114 -5.06 35.38 -11.85
C LYS A 114 -4.17 35.68 -13.06
N SER A 115 -4.65 35.31 -14.24
CA SER A 115 -4.08 35.74 -15.52
C SER A 115 -4.23 37.26 -15.68
N ALA A 116 -3.21 37.83 -16.34
CA ALA A 116 -2.94 39.23 -16.71
C ALA A 116 -4.12 40.23 -16.72
#